data_AF-A0A3D0HJY4-F1
#
_entry.id   AF-A0A3D0HJY4-F1
#
_cell.length_a   1.000
_cell.length_b   1.000
_cell.length_c   1.000
_cell.angle_alpha   90.00
_cell.angle_beta   90.00
_cell.angle_gamma   90.00
#
_symmetry.space_group_name_H-M   'P 1'
#
loop_
_entity.id
_entity.type
_entity.pdbx_description
1 polymer ?
#
loop_
_entity_poly.entity_id
_entity_poly.type
_entity_poly.pdbx_seq_one_letter_code
_entity_poly.pdbx_strand_id
1 'polypeptide(L)'
;RVARDYLRERGLSGDIAREFKLGWAPDDWDALSRDLGVSIDLLRETGLGFINKRGKAQDSFRARVMFPIFRDSGEPVAFGGRILPGSKDPAKYKNSPETAIYAKSKTLYGLNWAKAEIVTADEVIVCEGYTDVIGFHRSGVRRAVATCGTALTEDHVRLLKRFAKKVVLAFDADSAGQGAAARFYEWEQRYKVEVGVAHFPQGKDPGDLANSDPGALAKAVASAQPFLGFRLQRVIDAGSVASPEARSRTAEQAMSVINEHPDTNVRKIYAGQVATHVGIPVVDLVKLAERRTRNPSVTISTTPTNRLSESAEFVVLALMFSHWDEIADWLSEALFLDDVNRRAYIAAGSALGDVSKALELADPEAREVLERAAVADVESQPVREAWNLLAAAVRRELTHRVTVSDPEQIQIDRSARILLEQLDVQNMAESAAEQLLSWLNIRVGEHE
;
A
#
# COMPACT_ATOMS: atom_id res chain seq x y z
N ARG A 1 -27.13 38.16 19.02
CA ARG A 1 -26.61 37.46 20.23
C ARG A 1 -26.35 35.98 19.91
N VAL A 2 -27.36 35.24 19.44
CA VAL A 2 -27.29 33.82 19.01
C VAL A 2 -26.04 33.47 18.19
N ALA A 3 -25.74 34.19 17.10
CA ALA A 3 -24.57 33.90 16.27
C ALA A 3 -23.23 34.00 17.03
N ARG A 4 -23.10 34.94 17.97
CA ARG A 4 -21.89 35.08 18.80
C ARG A 4 -21.78 33.96 19.82
N ASP A 5 -22.89 33.55 20.42
CA ASP A 5 -22.90 32.46 21.39
C ASP A 5 -22.55 31.13 20.71
N TYR A 6 -23.11 30.90 19.53
CA TYR A 6 -22.75 29.78 18.68
C TYR A 6 -21.26 29.74 18.30
N LEU A 7 -20.70 30.88 17.87
CA LEU A 7 -19.26 30.98 17.60
C LEU A 7 -18.45 30.70 18.87
N ARG A 8 -18.90 31.15 20.05
CA ARG A 8 -18.23 30.90 21.32
C ARG A 8 -18.24 29.41 21.69
N GLU A 9 -19.39 28.75 21.58
CA GLU A 9 -19.53 27.31 21.82
C GLU A 9 -18.62 26.47 20.91
N ARG A 10 -18.38 26.94 19.68
CA ARG A 10 -17.48 26.29 18.71
C ARG A 10 -16.02 26.71 18.85
N GLY A 11 -15.69 27.62 19.78
CA GLY A 11 -14.35 28.18 19.96
C GLY A 11 -13.89 29.11 18.81
N LEU A 12 -14.82 29.62 18.01
CA LEU A 12 -14.59 30.46 16.83
C LEU A 12 -14.85 31.95 17.10
N SER A 13 -14.87 32.38 18.35
CA SER A 13 -15.14 33.78 18.74
C SER A 13 -13.85 34.58 19.02
N GLY A 14 -13.97 35.88 19.29
CA GLY A 14 -12.83 36.71 19.69
C GLY A 14 -11.82 36.94 18.56
N ASP A 15 -10.53 36.71 18.84
CA ASP A 15 -9.45 36.92 17.87
C ASP A 15 -9.55 36.03 16.65
N ILE A 16 -10.04 34.80 16.82
CA ILE A 16 -10.27 33.89 15.70
C ILE A 16 -11.32 34.44 14.73
N ALA A 17 -12.43 34.97 15.26
CA ALA A 17 -13.45 35.60 14.43
C ALA A 17 -12.88 36.83 13.68
N ARG A 18 -12.01 37.61 14.32
CA ARG A 18 -11.34 38.76 13.70
C ARG A 18 -10.36 38.35 12.60
N GLU A 19 -9.51 37.37 12.87
CA GLU A 19 -8.48 36.86 11.95
C GLU A 19 -9.11 36.31 10.67
N PHE A 20 -10.10 35.41 10.83
CA PHE A 20 -10.82 34.77 9.73
C PHE A 20 -11.96 35.64 9.17
N LYS A 21 -12.14 36.86 9.70
CA LYS A 21 -13.15 37.83 9.28
C LYS A 21 -14.57 37.23 9.27
N LEU A 22 -14.87 36.39 10.27
CA LEU A 22 -16.16 35.73 10.37
C LEU A 22 -17.29 36.75 10.56
N GLY A 23 -18.39 36.53 9.84
CA GLY A 23 -19.55 37.41 9.85
C GLY A 23 -20.85 36.70 10.19
N TRP A 24 -21.96 37.43 10.10
CA TRP A 24 -23.30 36.89 10.24
C TRP A 24 -24.24 37.56 9.25
N ALA A 25 -24.95 36.75 8.46
CA ALA A 25 -26.05 37.18 7.62
C ALA A 25 -27.34 37.14 8.45
N PRO A 26 -28.06 38.27 8.61
CA PRO A 26 -29.33 38.31 9.31
C PRO A 26 -30.38 37.37 8.73
N ASP A 27 -31.36 36.98 9.55
CA ASP A 27 -32.56 36.30 9.04
C ASP A 27 -33.54 37.32 8.46
N ASP A 28 -33.13 37.94 7.37
CA ASP A 28 -33.90 38.94 6.63
C ASP A 28 -33.74 38.67 5.12
N TRP A 29 -34.73 39.04 4.33
CA TRP A 29 -34.81 38.68 2.91
C TRP A 29 -33.91 39.53 2.01
N ASP A 30 -33.65 40.78 2.37
CA ASP A 30 -32.95 41.76 1.53
C ASP A 30 -32.04 42.71 2.32
N ALA A 31 -31.62 42.35 3.54
CA ALA A 31 -30.81 43.20 4.40
C ALA A 31 -29.49 43.63 3.73
N LEU A 32 -28.76 42.71 3.10
CA LEU A 32 -27.52 43.02 2.38
C LEU A 32 -27.81 43.94 1.18
N SER A 33 -28.80 43.57 0.37
CA SER A 33 -29.18 44.33 -0.82
C SER A 33 -29.57 45.77 -0.46
N ARG A 34 -30.34 45.94 0.62
CA ARG A 34 -30.81 47.22 1.13
C ARG A 34 -29.68 48.06 1.71
N ASP A 35 -28.80 47.46 2.51
CA ASP A 35 -27.71 48.17 3.19
C ASP A 35 -26.58 48.59 2.22
N LEU A 36 -26.27 47.77 1.21
CA LEU A 36 -25.24 48.12 0.21
C LEU A 36 -25.74 49.13 -0.83
N GLY A 37 -27.04 49.19 -1.10
CA GLY A 37 -27.61 50.11 -2.08
C GLY A 37 -27.12 49.89 -3.52
N VAL A 38 -26.63 48.70 -3.85
CA VAL A 38 -26.12 48.33 -5.18
C VAL A 38 -27.22 47.74 -6.06
N SER A 39 -26.99 47.70 -7.38
CA SER A 39 -27.95 47.11 -8.32
C SER A 39 -28.14 45.61 -8.08
N ILE A 40 -29.35 45.12 -8.34
CA ILE A 40 -29.65 43.69 -8.26
C ILE A 40 -28.85 42.87 -9.28
N ASP A 41 -28.50 43.47 -10.43
CA ASP A 41 -27.67 42.80 -11.43
C ASP A 41 -26.26 42.53 -10.90
N LEU A 42 -25.65 43.50 -10.21
CA LEU A 42 -24.34 43.29 -9.57
C LEU A 42 -24.40 42.22 -8.48
N LEU A 43 -25.47 42.19 -7.68
CA LEU A 43 -25.67 41.16 -6.67
C LEU A 43 -25.84 39.77 -7.28
N ARG A 44 -26.49 39.66 -8.44
CA ARG A 44 -26.62 38.40 -9.17
C ARG A 44 -25.29 37.94 -9.76
N GLU A 45 -24.54 38.85 -10.38
CA GLU A 45 -23.22 38.56 -10.97
C GLU A 45 -22.21 38.08 -9.93
N THR A 46 -22.28 38.62 -8.71
CA THR A 46 -21.44 38.21 -7.57
C THR A 46 -22.02 37.04 -6.77
N GLY A 47 -23.22 36.56 -7.13
CA GLY A 47 -23.89 35.46 -6.44
C GLY A 47 -24.41 35.80 -5.04
N LEU A 48 -24.39 37.08 -4.66
CA LEU A 48 -24.84 37.59 -3.35
C LEU A 48 -26.35 37.85 -3.30
N GLY A 49 -27.02 37.94 -4.44
CA GLY A 49 -28.47 38.07 -4.51
C GLY A 49 -29.07 37.36 -5.72
N PHE A 50 -30.39 37.19 -5.70
CA PHE A 50 -31.16 36.57 -6.77
C PHE A 50 -32.58 37.17 -6.86
N ILE A 51 -33.24 36.97 -7.99
CA ILE A 51 -34.67 37.27 -8.15
C ILE A 51 -35.46 36.01 -7.83
N ASN A 52 -36.37 36.08 -6.86
CA ASN A 52 -37.22 34.96 -6.50
C ASN A 52 -38.34 34.73 -7.53
N LYS A 53 -39.10 33.63 -7.38
CA LYS A 53 -40.22 33.29 -8.29
C LYS A 53 -41.33 34.35 -8.36
N ARG A 54 -41.37 35.29 -7.41
CA ARG A 54 -42.33 36.40 -7.35
C ARG A 54 -41.76 37.71 -7.88
N GLY A 55 -40.59 37.68 -8.54
CA GLY A 55 -39.94 38.86 -9.11
C GLY A 55 -39.28 39.79 -8.09
N LYS A 56 -39.14 39.39 -6.82
CA LYS A 56 -38.49 40.21 -5.80
C LYS A 56 -37.01 39.86 -5.64
N ALA A 57 -36.18 40.88 -5.50
CA ALA A 57 -34.78 40.74 -5.10
C ALA A 57 -34.69 40.13 -3.70
N GLN A 58 -33.75 39.20 -3.52
CA GLN A 58 -33.47 38.54 -2.26
C GLN A 58 -31.98 38.25 -2.11
N ASP A 59 -31.50 38.30 -0.87
CA ASP A 59 -30.14 37.95 -0.50
C ASP A 59 -29.94 36.43 -0.59
N SER A 60 -28.79 36.04 -1.15
CA SER A 60 -28.39 34.64 -1.24
C SER A 60 -28.15 34.01 0.15
N PHE A 61 -27.65 34.78 1.11
CA PHE A 61 -27.32 34.28 2.44
C PHE A 61 -28.22 34.93 3.49
N ARG A 62 -28.88 34.09 4.29
CA ARG A 62 -29.78 34.51 5.38
C ARG A 62 -29.61 33.57 6.56
N ALA A 63 -29.74 34.08 7.77
CA ALA A 63 -29.67 33.33 9.02
C ALA A 63 -28.42 32.42 9.14
N ARG A 64 -27.25 32.91 8.68
CA ARG A 64 -26.02 32.10 8.56
C ARG A 64 -24.81 32.79 9.17
N VAL A 65 -23.94 32.01 9.80
CA VAL A 65 -22.56 32.42 10.07
C VAL A 65 -21.81 32.44 8.74
N MET A 66 -21.10 33.53 8.48
CA MET A 66 -20.45 33.80 7.20
C MET A 66 -18.94 33.57 7.29
N PHE A 67 -18.42 32.85 6.30
CA PHE A 67 -17.01 32.52 6.11
C PHE A 67 -16.56 33.17 4.80
N PRO A 68 -15.91 34.36 4.83
CA PRO A 68 -15.42 34.97 3.61
C PRO A 68 -14.31 34.12 2.97
N ILE A 69 -14.36 33.99 1.65
CA ILE A 69 -13.42 33.20 0.84
C ILE A 69 -12.54 34.17 0.07
N PHE A 70 -11.23 33.96 0.17
CA PHE A 70 -10.22 34.83 -0.43
C PHE A 70 -9.41 34.09 -1.50
N ARG A 71 -8.87 34.84 -2.47
CA ARG A 71 -7.72 34.38 -3.26
C ARG A 71 -6.47 34.30 -2.39
N ASP A 72 -5.42 33.63 -2.89
CA ASP A 72 -4.09 33.60 -2.27
C ASP A 72 -3.47 35.00 -2.08
N SER A 73 -3.88 35.98 -2.89
CA SER A 73 -3.53 37.40 -2.76
C SER A 73 -4.18 38.09 -1.55
N GLY A 74 -5.24 37.51 -0.96
CA GLY A 74 -6.03 38.11 0.11
C GLY A 74 -7.24 38.91 -0.36
N GLU A 75 -7.55 38.90 -1.67
CA GLU A 75 -8.76 39.54 -2.21
C GLU A 75 -10.02 38.68 -1.95
N PRO A 76 -11.11 39.25 -1.40
CA PRO A 76 -12.35 38.51 -1.17
C PRO A 76 -13.07 38.23 -2.50
N VAL A 77 -13.49 36.98 -2.71
CA VAL A 77 -14.13 36.56 -3.96
C VAL A 77 -15.47 35.85 -3.79
N ALA A 78 -15.74 35.30 -2.60
CA ALA A 78 -16.98 34.57 -2.33
C ALA A 78 -17.25 34.43 -0.83
N PHE A 79 -18.35 33.77 -0.48
CA PHE A 79 -18.68 33.41 0.88
C PHE A 79 -19.11 31.94 1.00
N GLY A 80 -18.74 31.32 2.11
CA GLY A 80 -19.42 30.18 2.70
C GLY A 80 -20.37 30.65 3.80
N GLY A 81 -21.44 29.89 4.05
CA GLY A 81 -22.46 30.24 5.02
C GLY A 81 -23.00 29.00 5.73
N ARG A 82 -22.90 28.96 7.06
CA ARG A 82 -23.40 27.86 7.90
C ARG A 82 -24.66 28.26 8.65
N ILE A 83 -25.70 27.45 8.62
CA ILE A 83 -26.92 27.70 9.42
C ILE A 83 -26.63 27.61 10.91
N LEU A 84 -27.37 28.39 11.70
CA LEU A 84 -27.38 28.24 13.16
C LEU A 84 -28.25 27.03 13.58
N PRO A 85 -27.98 26.42 14.75
CA PRO A 85 -28.84 25.38 15.32
C PRO A 85 -30.31 25.83 15.40
N GLY A 86 -31.25 24.94 15.08
CA GLY A 86 -32.68 25.24 15.05
C GLY A 86 -33.20 25.87 13.76
N SER A 87 -32.33 26.14 12.78
CA SER A 87 -32.78 26.55 11.43
C SER A 87 -33.53 25.41 10.73
N LYS A 88 -34.58 25.78 9.97
CA LYS A 88 -35.37 24.86 9.13
C LYS A 88 -34.82 24.74 7.70
N ASP A 89 -33.77 25.49 7.36
CA ASP A 89 -33.14 25.42 6.05
C ASP A 89 -32.37 24.07 5.93
N PRO A 90 -32.66 23.24 4.92
CA PRO A 90 -32.05 21.91 4.79
C PRO A 90 -30.55 21.96 4.46
N ALA A 91 -30.03 23.07 3.93
CA ALA A 91 -28.63 23.19 3.55
C ALA A 91 -27.75 23.65 4.72
N LYS A 92 -27.17 22.70 5.48
CA LYS A 92 -26.28 22.98 6.63
C LYS A 92 -25.18 23.99 6.29
N TYR A 93 -24.54 23.80 5.13
CA TYR A 93 -23.60 24.74 4.53
C TYR A 93 -24.11 25.18 3.16
N LYS A 94 -23.87 26.43 2.80
CA LYS A 94 -24.12 27.02 1.50
C LYS A 94 -22.88 27.80 1.07
N ASN A 95 -22.45 27.62 -0.18
CA ASN A 95 -21.37 28.42 -0.77
C ASN A 95 -21.95 29.32 -1.85
N SER A 96 -21.27 30.43 -2.14
CA SER A 96 -21.58 31.25 -3.31
C SER A 96 -21.62 30.36 -4.57
N PRO A 97 -22.49 30.67 -5.56
CA PRO A 97 -22.43 30.04 -6.87
C PRO A 97 -21.10 30.38 -7.58
N GLU A 98 -20.82 29.72 -8.69
CA GLU A 98 -19.71 30.12 -9.58
C GLU A 98 -19.96 31.54 -10.11
N THR A 99 -18.92 32.36 -10.20
CA THR A 99 -18.97 33.73 -10.71
C THR A 99 -17.75 34.03 -11.58
N ALA A 100 -17.70 35.20 -12.21
CA ALA A 100 -16.52 35.64 -12.97
C ALA A 100 -15.24 35.73 -12.12
N ILE A 101 -15.39 35.97 -10.80
CA ILE A 101 -14.26 36.12 -9.88
C ILE A 101 -14.05 34.92 -8.95
N TYR A 102 -14.95 33.93 -8.97
CA TYR A 102 -14.88 32.79 -8.07
C TYR A 102 -15.23 31.48 -8.77
N ALA A 103 -14.28 30.56 -8.73
CA ALA A 103 -14.49 29.19 -9.16
C ALA A 103 -14.15 28.21 -8.03
N LYS A 104 -15.12 27.37 -7.61
CA LYS A 104 -14.92 26.40 -6.52
C LYS A 104 -13.84 25.39 -6.84
N SER A 105 -13.67 25.06 -8.12
CA SER A 105 -12.65 24.13 -8.61
C SER A 105 -11.23 24.68 -8.60
N LYS A 106 -11.04 25.98 -8.33
CA LYS A 106 -9.73 26.66 -8.37
C LYS A 106 -9.40 27.42 -7.09
N THR A 107 -10.29 27.42 -6.11
CA THR A 107 -10.20 28.27 -4.92
C THR A 107 -10.19 27.39 -3.67
N LEU A 108 -9.19 27.61 -2.82
CA LEU A 108 -9.06 26.92 -1.54
C LEU A 108 -9.24 27.93 -0.40
N TYR A 109 -10.24 27.68 0.44
CA TYR A 109 -10.41 28.47 1.65
C TYR A 109 -9.19 28.30 2.56
N GLY A 110 -8.73 29.41 3.12
CA GLY A 110 -7.62 29.39 4.07
C GLY A 110 -6.25 29.66 3.47
N LEU A 111 -6.09 29.54 2.15
CA LEU A 111 -4.78 29.64 1.50
C LEU A 111 -4.10 31.00 1.71
N ASN A 112 -4.87 32.09 1.76
CA ASN A 112 -4.37 33.43 2.03
C ASN A 112 -3.67 33.54 3.40
N TRP A 113 -4.18 32.84 4.41
CA TRP A 113 -3.60 32.81 5.76
C TRP A 113 -2.51 31.72 5.88
N ALA A 114 -2.67 30.59 5.19
CA ALA A 114 -1.82 29.41 5.36
C ALA A 114 -0.53 29.41 4.52
N LYS A 115 -0.47 30.16 3.41
CA LYS A 115 0.60 30.04 2.40
C LYS A 115 2.03 30.15 2.95
N ALA A 116 2.27 31.02 3.95
CA ALA A 116 3.61 31.19 4.51
C ALA A 116 4.07 29.92 5.24
N GLU A 117 3.19 29.34 6.07
CA GLU A 117 3.47 28.12 6.82
C GLU A 117 3.52 26.88 5.91
N ILE A 118 2.73 26.86 4.84
CA ILE A 118 2.82 25.82 3.81
C ILE A 118 4.22 25.78 3.19
N VAL A 119 4.76 26.96 2.82
CA VAL A 119 6.10 27.06 2.23
C VAL A 119 7.18 26.66 3.24
N THR A 120 7.09 27.16 4.48
CA THR A 120 8.05 26.83 5.54
C THR A 120 8.09 25.33 5.84
N ALA A 121 6.93 24.67 5.85
CA ALA A 121 6.83 23.24 6.14
C ALA A 121 7.01 22.32 4.92
N ASP A 122 7.02 22.88 3.70
CA ASP A 122 6.90 22.13 2.42
C ASP A 122 5.72 21.13 2.42
N GLU A 123 4.65 21.46 3.16
CA GLU A 123 3.50 20.59 3.40
C GLU A 123 2.21 21.42 3.48
N VAL A 124 1.15 20.97 2.81
CA VAL A 124 -0.19 21.54 2.94
C VAL A 124 -1.19 20.48 3.41
N ILE A 125 -2.08 20.87 4.32
CA ILE A 125 -3.17 20.01 4.79
C ILE A 125 -4.46 20.43 4.09
N VAL A 126 -5.12 19.50 3.41
CA VAL A 126 -6.37 19.75 2.69
C VAL A 126 -7.53 19.10 3.45
N CYS A 127 -8.45 19.94 3.93
CA CYS A 127 -9.65 19.56 4.68
C CYS A 127 -10.90 19.69 3.79
N GLU A 128 -12.04 19.19 4.26
CA GLU A 128 -13.32 19.36 3.58
C GLU A 128 -14.04 20.66 3.96
N GLY A 129 -13.88 21.13 5.21
CA GLY A 129 -14.67 22.22 5.77
C GLY A 129 -13.90 23.43 6.26
N TYR A 130 -14.59 24.57 6.32
CA TYR A 130 -14.07 25.83 6.87
C TYR A 130 -13.68 25.72 8.34
N THR A 131 -14.47 24.97 9.11
CA THR A 131 -14.25 24.77 10.55
C THR A 131 -13.01 23.93 10.83
N ASP A 132 -12.68 23.00 9.94
CA ASP A 132 -11.50 22.14 10.05
C ASP A 132 -10.23 22.97 9.89
N VAL A 133 -10.20 23.84 8.88
CA VAL A 133 -9.12 24.80 8.66
C VAL A 133 -8.91 25.67 9.90
N ILE A 134 -9.98 26.28 10.41
CA ILE A 134 -9.87 27.12 11.61
C ILE A 134 -9.43 26.28 12.82
N GLY A 135 -9.88 25.03 12.94
CA GLY A 135 -9.47 24.10 13.98
C GLY A 135 -7.97 23.81 13.97
N PHE A 136 -7.41 23.51 12.80
CA PHE A 136 -5.97 23.32 12.62
C PHE A 136 -5.17 24.58 12.97
N HIS A 137 -5.61 25.76 12.50
CA HIS A 137 -4.93 27.01 12.78
C HIS A 137 -4.92 27.35 14.28
N ARG A 138 -6.05 27.13 14.97
CA ARG A 138 -6.16 27.27 16.44
C ARG A 138 -5.28 26.31 17.21
N SER A 139 -4.98 25.16 16.63
CA SER A 139 -4.11 24.13 17.22
C SER A 139 -2.62 24.36 16.92
N GLY A 140 -2.28 25.49 16.29
CA GLY A 140 -0.89 25.83 15.91
C GLY A 140 -0.45 25.24 14.57
N VAL A 141 -1.28 24.43 13.92
CA VAL A 141 -0.98 23.80 12.62
C VAL A 141 -1.55 24.68 11.50
N ARG A 142 -0.92 25.83 11.27
CA ARG A 142 -1.46 26.92 10.42
C ARG A 142 -1.26 26.73 8.90
N ARG A 143 -1.09 25.49 8.46
CA ARG A 143 -0.88 25.12 7.04
C ARG A 143 -2.06 24.35 6.42
N ALA A 144 -3.24 24.46 7.05
CA ALA A 144 -4.46 23.85 6.57
C ALA A 144 -5.26 24.77 5.63
N VAL A 145 -5.87 24.17 4.61
CA VAL A 145 -6.79 24.76 3.63
C VAL A 145 -7.98 23.83 3.41
N ALA A 146 -9.07 24.31 2.78
CA ALA A 146 -10.22 23.46 2.44
C ALA A 146 -10.77 23.74 1.05
N THR A 147 -11.36 22.71 0.44
CA THR A 147 -12.17 22.88 -0.77
C THR A 147 -13.49 23.56 -0.44
N CYS A 148 -14.05 24.32 -1.38
CA CYS A 148 -15.27 25.08 -1.15
C CYS A 148 -16.52 24.27 -1.54
N GLY A 149 -16.74 23.12 -0.89
CA GLY A 149 -17.88 22.23 -1.14
C GLY A 149 -17.82 21.53 -2.49
N THR A 150 -16.61 21.12 -2.88
CA THR A 150 -16.31 20.33 -4.08
C THR A 150 -15.20 19.34 -3.77
N ALA A 151 -15.07 18.28 -4.56
CA ALA A 151 -13.93 17.38 -4.47
C ALA A 151 -12.61 18.13 -4.79
N LEU A 152 -11.48 17.61 -4.31
CA LEU A 152 -10.18 18.12 -4.73
C LEU A 152 -10.03 17.97 -6.25
N THR A 153 -9.51 18.99 -6.92
CA THR A 153 -9.40 19.06 -8.39
C THR A 153 -7.94 19.16 -8.78
N GLU A 154 -7.65 18.89 -10.06
CA GLU A 154 -6.33 19.09 -10.64
C GLU A 154 -5.86 20.55 -10.53
N ASP A 155 -6.78 21.51 -10.67
CA ASP A 155 -6.50 22.94 -10.54
C ASP A 155 -6.06 23.31 -9.11
N HIS A 156 -6.67 22.70 -8.09
CA HIS A 156 -6.22 22.86 -6.71
C HIS A 156 -4.81 22.30 -6.51
N VAL A 157 -4.52 21.11 -7.02
CA VAL A 157 -3.18 20.51 -6.89
C VAL A 157 -2.13 21.36 -7.63
N ARG A 158 -2.45 21.86 -8.82
CA ARG A 158 -1.57 22.74 -9.59
C ARG A 158 -1.34 24.10 -8.91
N LEU A 159 -2.31 24.59 -8.14
CA LEU A 159 -2.13 25.76 -7.28
C LEU A 159 -1.21 25.43 -6.10
N LEU A 160 -1.50 24.33 -5.38
CA LEU A 160 -0.78 23.93 -4.17
C LEU A 160 0.68 23.58 -4.42
N LYS A 161 1.01 22.94 -5.54
CA LYS A 161 2.41 22.58 -5.89
C LYS A 161 3.35 23.78 -6.01
N ARG A 162 2.80 25.00 -6.15
CA ARG A 162 3.58 26.24 -6.17
C ARG A 162 4.14 26.60 -4.79
N PHE A 163 3.57 26.00 -3.73
CA PHE A 163 3.87 26.32 -2.34
C PHE A 163 4.46 25.13 -1.58
N ALA A 164 4.07 23.89 -1.89
CA ALA A 164 4.55 22.69 -1.22
C ALA A 164 4.57 21.47 -2.14
N LYS A 165 5.48 20.54 -1.88
CA LYS A 165 5.53 19.22 -2.54
C LYS A 165 4.62 18.21 -1.88
N LYS A 166 4.44 18.29 -0.55
CA LYS A 166 3.63 17.33 0.20
C LYS A 166 2.21 17.84 0.42
N VAL A 167 1.23 17.03 0.04
CA VAL A 167 -0.20 17.29 0.23
C VAL A 167 -0.78 16.23 1.15
N VAL A 168 -1.20 16.62 2.35
CA VAL A 168 -1.84 15.73 3.33
C VAL A 168 -3.34 15.93 3.29
N LEU A 169 -4.08 14.87 2.97
CA LEU A 169 -5.54 14.86 3.01
C LEU A 169 -6.00 14.63 4.44
N ALA A 170 -6.78 15.56 4.97
CA ALA A 170 -7.44 15.48 6.27
C ALA A 170 -8.95 15.29 6.05
N PHE A 171 -9.31 14.16 5.45
CA PHE A 171 -10.68 13.79 5.11
C PHE A 171 -11.20 12.72 6.06
N ASP A 172 -12.52 12.57 6.12
CA ASP A 172 -13.11 11.44 6.83
C ASP A 172 -12.67 10.12 6.19
N ALA A 173 -12.51 9.10 7.03
CA ALA A 173 -11.95 7.81 6.62
C ALA A 173 -12.70 7.19 5.43
N ASP A 174 -13.98 7.51 5.23
CA ASP A 174 -14.82 6.94 4.19
C ASP A 174 -14.89 7.77 2.89
N SER A 175 -14.54 9.07 2.93
CA SER A 175 -14.64 9.95 1.75
C SER A 175 -13.43 9.85 0.81
N ALA A 176 -12.28 9.37 1.31
CA ALA A 176 -11.08 9.10 0.51
C ALA A 176 -11.17 7.83 -0.38
N GLY A 177 -12.37 7.26 -0.54
CA GLY A 177 -12.60 5.97 -1.18
C GLY A 177 -12.55 5.96 -2.72
N GLN A 178 -11.72 5.05 -3.25
CA GLN A 178 -11.72 4.38 -4.57
C GLN A 178 -11.91 5.24 -5.85
N GLY A 179 -12.97 6.05 -5.96
CA GLY A 179 -13.33 6.81 -7.17
C GLY A 179 -12.39 7.99 -7.53
N ALA A 180 -11.43 8.30 -6.67
CA ALA A 180 -10.42 9.36 -6.89
C ALA A 180 -8.97 8.86 -6.87
N ALA A 181 -8.72 7.59 -6.57
CA ALA A 181 -7.37 7.06 -6.39
C ALA A 181 -6.48 7.24 -7.62
N ALA A 182 -6.99 6.88 -8.80
CA ALA A 182 -6.28 7.06 -10.07
C ALA A 182 -5.85 8.52 -10.31
N ARG A 183 -6.68 9.49 -9.89
CA ARG A 183 -6.36 10.92 -10.02
C ARG A 183 -5.21 11.32 -9.10
N PHE A 184 -5.18 10.84 -7.85
CA PHE A 184 -4.08 11.13 -6.95
C PHE A 184 -2.75 10.62 -7.49
N TYR A 185 -2.70 9.38 -7.97
CA TYR A 185 -1.47 8.83 -8.55
C TYR A 185 -1.04 9.55 -9.84
N GLU A 186 -1.99 9.93 -10.69
CA GLU A 186 -1.71 10.77 -11.86
C GLU A 186 -1.10 12.10 -11.42
N TRP A 187 -1.65 12.73 -10.39
CA TRP A 187 -1.15 14.00 -9.87
C TRP A 187 0.24 13.86 -9.27
N GLU A 188 0.52 12.82 -8.49
CA GLU A 188 1.88 12.56 -7.97
C GLU A 188 2.89 12.45 -9.12
N GLN A 189 2.56 11.68 -10.16
CA GLN A 189 3.45 11.51 -11.31
C GLN A 189 3.64 12.80 -12.12
N ARG A 190 2.54 13.49 -12.43
CA ARG A 190 2.48 14.65 -13.33
C ARG A 190 2.97 15.93 -12.67
N TYR A 191 2.67 16.10 -11.39
CA TYR A 191 2.97 17.32 -10.64
C TYR A 191 4.12 17.16 -9.65
N LYS A 192 4.68 15.95 -9.50
CA LYS A 192 5.79 15.66 -8.59
C LYS A 192 5.47 16.09 -7.16
N VAL A 193 4.24 15.82 -6.76
CA VAL A 193 3.76 16.00 -5.40
C VAL A 193 3.69 14.64 -4.70
N GLU A 194 3.75 14.65 -3.38
CA GLU A 194 3.53 13.47 -2.53
C GLU A 194 2.16 13.61 -1.88
N VAL A 195 1.30 12.60 -2.00
CA VAL A 195 -0.03 12.61 -1.39
C VAL A 195 -0.05 11.69 -0.17
N GLY A 196 -0.30 12.27 1.00
CA GLY A 196 -0.49 11.56 2.25
C GLY A 196 -1.93 11.68 2.76
N VAL A 197 -2.29 10.82 3.72
CA VAL A 197 -3.58 10.85 4.42
C VAL A 197 -3.33 10.89 5.92
N ALA A 198 -3.90 11.89 6.59
CA ALA A 198 -3.94 11.96 8.04
C ALA A 198 -5.11 11.10 8.54
N HIS A 199 -4.84 10.16 9.45
CA HIS A 199 -5.86 9.32 10.05
C HIS A 199 -6.32 9.91 11.39
N PHE A 200 -7.62 10.10 11.54
CA PHE A 200 -8.24 10.60 12.76
C PHE A 200 -9.01 9.49 13.49
N PRO A 201 -9.17 9.58 14.82
CA PRO A 201 -10.06 8.68 15.57
C PRO A 201 -11.46 8.62 14.96
N GLN A 202 -12.06 7.43 14.95
CA GLN A 202 -13.35 7.17 14.31
C GLN A 202 -14.43 8.13 14.80
N GLY A 203 -15.17 8.73 13.85
CA GLY A 203 -16.32 9.59 14.12
C GLY A 203 -15.96 11.00 14.60
N LYS A 204 -14.69 11.43 14.49
CA LYS A 204 -14.28 12.81 14.77
C LYS A 204 -13.71 13.50 13.55
N ASP A 205 -14.25 14.69 13.23
CA ASP A 205 -13.68 15.58 12.22
C ASP A 205 -12.57 16.47 12.83
N PRO A 206 -11.73 17.12 12.00
CA PRO A 206 -10.66 17.97 12.53
C PRO A 206 -11.19 19.17 13.34
N GLY A 207 -12.35 19.71 13.00
CA GLY A 207 -12.98 20.81 13.74
C GLY A 207 -13.38 20.42 15.18
N ASP A 208 -13.87 19.20 15.38
CA ASP A 208 -14.28 18.65 16.66
C ASP A 208 -13.04 18.19 17.48
N LEU A 209 -12.02 17.64 16.82
CA LEU A 209 -10.73 17.36 17.44
C LEU A 209 -10.03 18.62 17.94
N ALA A 210 -10.06 19.72 17.18
CA ALA A 210 -9.44 20.98 17.60
C ALA A 210 -9.99 21.53 18.92
N ASN A 211 -11.21 21.15 19.31
CA ASN A 211 -11.79 21.56 20.59
C ASN A 211 -11.54 20.53 21.70
N SER A 212 -11.48 19.23 21.37
CA SER A 212 -11.38 18.15 22.35
C SER A 212 -9.94 17.68 22.62
N ASP A 213 -9.12 17.59 21.58
CA ASP A 213 -7.71 17.17 21.63
C ASP A 213 -6.91 17.82 20.47
N PRO A 214 -6.44 19.07 20.65
CA PRO A 214 -5.61 19.76 19.64
C PRO A 214 -4.31 19.03 19.32
N GLY A 215 -3.72 18.31 20.30
CA GLY A 215 -2.47 17.58 20.12
C GLY A 215 -2.62 16.40 19.16
N ALA A 216 -3.78 15.74 19.18
CA ALA A 216 -4.10 14.67 18.24
C ALA A 216 -4.09 15.13 16.78
N LEU A 217 -4.46 16.38 16.47
CA LEU A 217 -4.40 16.91 15.10
C LEU A 217 -2.96 16.98 14.58
N ALA A 218 -2.06 17.56 15.38
CA ALA A 218 -0.65 17.66 15.01
C ALA A 218 -0.02 16.27 14.85
N LYS A 219 -0.36 15.34 15.76
CA LYS A 219 0.11 13.96 15.70
C LYS A 219 -0.41 13.24 14.45
N ALA A 220 -1.69 13.38 14.11
CA ALA A 220 -2.30 12.74 12.94
C ALA A 220 -1.66 13.20 11.62
N VAL A 221 -1.32 14.49 11.51
CA VAL A 221 -0.59 15.04 10.36
C VAL A 221 0.85 14.54 10.33
N ALA A 222 1.54 14.53 11.47
CA ALA A 222 2.92 14.05 11.57
C ALA A 222 3.04 12.55 11.22
N SER A 223 2.03 11.75 11.56
CA SER A 223 1.94 10.33 11.23
C SER A 223 1.15 10.07 9.94
N ALA A 224 0.97 11.07 9.07
CA ALA A 224 0.23 10.89 7.82
C ALA A 224 0.91 9.81 6.97
N GLN A 225 0.11 8.86 6.48
CA GLN A 225 0.59 7.74 5.68
C GLN A 225 0.53 8.08 4.19
N PRO A 226 1.46 7.57 3.36
CA PRO A 226 1.33 7.67 1.90
C PRO A 226 -0.04 7.14 1.44
N PHE A 227 -0.64 7.76 0.44
CA PHE A 227 -2.02 7.47 0.01
C PHE A 227 -2.24 5.98 -0.32
N LEU A 228 -1.31 5.34 -1.04
CA LEU A 228 -1.37 3.91 -1.31
C LEU A 228 -1.28 3.08 -0.02
N GLY A 229 -0.35 3.42 0.87
CA GLY A 229 -0.19 2.75 2.17
C GLY A 229 -1.44 2.82 3.03
N PHE A 230 -2.08 3.99 3.10
CA PHE A 230 -3.35 4.18 3.81
C PHE A 230 -4.46 3.26 3.26
N ARG A 231 -4.62 3.20 1.93
CA ARG A 231 -5.63 2.34 1.30
C ARG A 231 -5.34 0.86 1.50
N LEU A 232 -4.07 0.48 1.43
CA LEU A 232 -3.62 -0.88 1.62
C LEU A 232 -3.88 -1.34 3.06
N GLN A 233 -3.56 -0.50 4.05
CA GLN A 233 -3.80 -0.81 5.45
C GLN A 233 -5.28 -1.11 5.72
N ARG A 234 -6.21 -0.38 5.12
CA ARG A 234 -7.66 -0.67 5.23
C ARG A 234 -8.05 -2.05 4.69
N VAL A 235 -7.44 -2.46 3.57
CA VAL A 235 -7.69 -3.79 3.00
C VAL A 235 -7.13 -4.88 3.92
N ILE A 236 -5.96 -4.64 4.49
CA ILE A 236 -5.32 -5.55 5.44
C ILE A 236 -6.15 -5.68 6.73
N ASP A 237 -6.57 -4.55 7.31
CA ASP A 237 -7.34 -4.52 8.57
C ASP A 237 -8.73 -5.15 8.43
N ALA A 238 -9.34 -5.06 7.23
CA ALA A 238 -10.62 -5.71 6.93
C ALA A 238 -10.46 -7.18 6.50
N GLY A 239 -9.24 -7.58 6.10
CA GLY A 239 -8.90 -8.91 5.66
C GLY A 239 -8.75 -9.91 6.81
N SER A 240 -8.47 -11.16 6.45
CA SER A 240 -8.19 -12.22 7.44
C SER A 240 -7.09 -13.14 6.94
N VAL A 241 -6.21 -13.55 7.85
CA VAL A 241 -5.10 -14.48 7.59
C VAL A 241 -5.28 -15.83 8.30
N ALA A 242 -6.50 -16.09 8.80
CA ALA A 242 -6.81 -17.25 9.64
C ALA A 242 -6.81 -18.59 8.89
N SER A 243 -7.02 -18.59 7.57
CA SER A 243 -6.93 -19.78 6.72
C SER A 243 -6.18 -19.47 5.43
N PRO A 244 -5.65 -20.48 4.71
CA PRO A 244 -5.06 -20.29 3.39
C PRO A 244 -5.99 -19.54 2.44
N GLU A 245 -7.27 -19.90 2.35
CA GLU A 245 -8.23 -19.23 1.47
C GLU A 245 -8.46 -17.76 1.89
N ALA A 246 -8.44 -17.47 3.19
CA ALA A 246 -8.54 -16.10 3.70
C ALA A 246 -7.29 -15.27 3.34
N ARG A 247 -6.09 -15.86 3.47
CA ARG A 247 -4.82 -15.25 3.05
C ARG A 247 -4.80 -14.93 1.56
N SER A 248 -5.21 -15.89 0.72
CA SER A 248 -5.34 -15.71 -0.74
C SER A 248 -6.26 -14.54 -1.06
N ARG A 249 -7.49 -14.53 -0.52
CA ARG A 249 -8.46 -13.44 -0.77
C ARG A 249 -7.94 -12.08 -0.31
N THR A 250 -7.31 -12.01 0.85
CA THR A 250 -6.72 -10.76 1.37
C THR A 250 -5.60 -10.27 0.46
N ALA A 251 -4.74 -11.18 0.00
CA ALA A 251 -3.66 -10.87 -0.93
C ALA A 251 -4.18 -10.38 -2.28
N GLU A 252 -5.21 -11.02 -2.84
CA GLU A 252 -5.85 -10.59 -4.11
C GLU A 252 -6.42 -9.16 -4.00
N GLN A 253 -7.14 -8.87 -2.91
CA GLN A 253 -7.70 -7.55 -2.66
C GLN A 253 -6.60 -6.49 -2.49
N ALA A 254 -5.55 -6.81 -1.74
CA ALA A 254 -4.40 -5.93 -1.54
C ALA A 254 -3.66 -5.65 -2.85
N MET A 255 -3.43 -6.69 -3.66
CA MET A 255 -2.78 -6.57 -4.96
C MET A 255 -3.60 -5.76 -5.97
N SER A 256 -4.93 -5.83 -5.89
CA SER A 256 -5.81 -5.00 -6.71
C SER A 256 -5.56 -3.51 -6.45
N VAL A 257 -5.46 -3.11 -5.17
CA VAL A 257 -5.14 -1.74 -4.76
C VAL A 257 -3.71 -1.34 -5.17
N ILE A 258 -2.73 -2.23 -4.98
CA ILE A 258 -1.34 -1.99 -5.37
C ILE A 258 -1.21 -1.74 -6.89
N ASN A 259 -1.91 -2.53 -7.71
CA ASN A 259 -1.81 -2.47 -9.17
C ASN A 259 -2.38 -1.18 -9.78
N GLU A 260 -3.14 -0.41 -9.01
CA GLU A 260 -3.57 0.93 -9.43
C GLU A 260 -2.40 1.92 -9.54
N HIS A 261 -1.38 1.77 -8.69
CA HIS A 261 -0.23 2.68 -8.67
C HIS A 261 0.60 2.55 -9.96
N PRO A 262 0.98 3.66 -10.63
CA PRO A 262 1.67 3.62 -11.92
C PRO A 262 3.12 3.14 -11.80
N ASP A 263 3.81 3.47 -10.71
CA ASP A 263 5.22 3.12 -10.49
C ASP A 263 5.41 1.66 -10.07
N THR A 264 6.14 0.90 -10.88
CA THR A 264 6.43 -0.53 -10.64
C THR A 264 7.27 -0.78 -9.39
N ASN A 265 8.23 0.08 -9.07
CA ASN A 265 9.09 -0.09 -7.89
C ASN A 265 8.28 0.10 -6.60
N VAL A 266 7.41 1.12 -6.58
CA VAL A 266 6.47 1.32 -5.46
C VAL A 266 5.57 0.08 -5.31
N ARG A 267 5.04 -0.45 -6.42
CA ARG A 267 4.22 -1.68 -6.37
C ARG A 267 4.98 -2.87 -5.78
N LYS A 268 6.24 -3.09 -6.18
CA LYS A 268 7.07 -4.19 -5.67
C LYS A 268 7.31 -4.09 -4.16
N ILE A 269 7.61 -2.90 -3.66
CA ILE A 269 7.84 -2.67 -2.22
C ILE A 269 6.59 -3.00 -1.42
N TYR A 270 5.43 -2.47 -1.82
CA TYR A 270 4.17 -2.77 -1.13
C TYR A 270 3.76 -4.24 -1.28
N ALA A 271 3.99 -4.87 -2.43
CA ALA A 271 3.72 -6.29 -2.62
C ALA A 271 4.55 -7.16 -1.68
N GLY A 272 5.82 -6.80 -1.44
CA GLY A 272 6.67 -7.47 -0.45
C GLY A 272 6.13 -7.34 0.98
N GLN A 273 5.66 -6.13 1.37
CA GLN A 273 5.05 -5.91 2.68
C GLN A 273 3.77 -6.75 2.87
N VAL A 274 2.92 -6.80 1.84
CA VAL A 274 1.71 -7.64 1.86
C VAL A 274 2.08 -9.11 1.98
N ALA A 275 3.06 -9.58 1.20
CA ALA A 275 3.51 -10.97 1.21
C ALA A 275 3.93 -11.43 2.61
N THR A 276 4.75 -10.61 3.29
CA THR A 276 5.15 -10.84 4.68
C THR A 276 3.95 -10.87 5.62
N HIS A 277 2.99 -9.95 5.46
CA HIS A 277 1.81 -9.90 6.33
C HIS A 277 0.89 -11.12 6.18
N VAL A 278 0.62 -11.57 4.94
CA VAL A 278 -0.29 -12.69 4.67
C VAL A 278 0.40 -14.06 4.72
N GLY A 279 1.72 -14.11 4.86
CA GLY A 279 2.50 -15.34 4.87
C GLY A 279 2.56 -16.04 3.51
N ILE A 280 2.70 -15.27 2.42
CA ILE A 280 2.92 -15.77 1.06
C ILE A 280 4.37 -15.44 0.66
N PRO A 281 5.06 -16.28 -0.14
CA PRO A 281 6.39 -15.96 -0.61
C PRO A 281 6.46 -14.59 -1.31
N VAL A 282 7.40 -13.74 -0.87
CA VAL A 282 7.60 -12.38 -1.40
C VAL A 282 7.76 -12.38 -2.92
N VAL A 283 8.50 -13.36 -3.43
CA VAL A 283 8.76 -13.51 -4.87
C VAL A 283 7.48 -13.62 -5.71
N ASP A 284 6.43 -14.25 -5.18
CA ASP A 284 5.20 -14.51 -5.92
C ASP A 284 4.36 -13.24 -6.07
N LEU A 285 4.17 -12.49 -4.97
CA LEU A 285 3.45 -11.21 -5.04
C LEU A 285 4.26 -10.13 -5.78
N VAL A 286 5.59 -10.14 -5.67
CA VAL A 286 6.45 -9.21 -6.44
C VAL A 286 6.33 -9.47 -7.94
N LYS A 287 6.34 -10.73 -8.39
CA LYS A 287 6.09 -11.08 -9.81
C LYS A 287 4.70 -10.66 -10.27
N LEU A 288 3.69 -10.77 -9.41
CA LEU A 288 2.33 -10.33 -9.73
C LEU A 288 2.24 -8.79 -9.88
N ALA A 289 2.98 -8.05 -9.05
CA ALA A 289 3.08 -6.59 -9.10
C ALA A 289 3.77 -6.07 -10.37
N GLU A 290 4.71 -6.84 -10.92
CA GLU A 290 5.37 -6.53 -12.21
C GLU A 290 4.39 -6.58 -13.38
N ARG A 291 3.52 -7.60 -13.40
CA ARG A 291 2.57 -7.83 -14.50
C ARG A 291 1.40 -6.82 -14.52
N ARG A 292 1.11 -6.17 -13.39
CA ARG A 292 0.02 -5.18 -13.22
C ARG A 292 -1.33 -5.70 -13.75
N THR A 293 -1.79 -6.82 -13.23
CA THR A 293 -3.09 -7.42 -13.60
C THR A 293 -4.25 -6.70 -12.90
N ARG A 294 -5.34 -6.43 -13.63
CA ARG A 294 -6.56 -5.79 -13.07
C ARG A 294 -7.29 -6.68 -12.06
N ASN A 295 -7.34 -7.98 -12.34
CA ASN A 295 -7.88 -9.00 -11.45
C ASN A 295 -6.74 -9.94 -11.08
N PRO A 296 -5.93 -9.59 -10.05
CA PRO A 296 -4.91 -10.50 -9.56
C PRO A 296 -5.60 -11.74 -9.00
N SER A 297 -5.25 -12.91 -9.51
CA SER A 297 -5.57 -14.18 -8.85
C SER A 297 -4.31 -14.66 -8.14
N VAL A 298 -4.42 -14.87 -6.84
CA VAL A 298 -3.35 -15.41 -6.02
C VAL A 298 -3.68 -16.89 -5.85
N THR A 299 -3.21 -17.69 -6.82
CA THR A 299 -3.17 -19.13 -6.63
C THR A 299 -2.14 -19.39 -5.54
N ILE A 300 -2.62 -19.78 -4.35
CA ILE A 300 -1.76 -20.47 -3.39
C ILE A 300 -1.43 -21.78 -4.08
N SER A 301 -0.25 -21.84 -4.71
CA SER A 301 0.31 -23.12 -5.04
C SER A 301 0.44 -23.89 -3.73
N THR A 302 -0.41 -24.90 -3.55
CA THR A 302 -0.12 -26.03 -2.66
C THR A 302 1.03 -26.86 -3.21
N THR A 303 1.52 -26.53 -4.40
CA THR A 303 2.88 -26.89 -4.80
C THR A 303 3.83 -26.15 -3.86
N PRO A 304 4.59 -26.85 -3.01
CA PRO A 304 5.50 -26.21 -2.08
C PRO A 304 6.42 -25.28 -2.86
N THR A 305 6.20 -23.98 -2.69
CA THR A 305 7.10 -22.93 -3.12
C THR A 305 8.36 -23.11 -2.32
N ASN A 306 9.27 -23.87 -2.93
CA ASN A 306 10.56 -24.23 -2.41
C ASN A 306 11.42 -22.96 -2.32
N ARG A 307 11.38 -22.31 -1.16
CA ARG A 307 12.49 -21.57 -0.55
C ARG A 307 12.11 -21.33 0.91
N LEU A 308 12.82 -22.05 1.80
CA LEU A 308 12.85 -21.94 3.27
C LEU A 308 11.93 -22.88 4.07
N SER A 309 11.49 -24.01 3.49
CA SER A 309 11.92 -25.26 4.10
C SER A 309 13.23 -25.61 3.42
N GLU A 310 14.23 -26.04 4.16
CA GLU A 310 15.49 -26.50 3.60
C GLU A 310 15.22 -27.48 2.45
N SER A 311 15.76 -27.18 1.26
CA SER A 311 15.56 -28.06 0.09
C SER A 311 16.10 -29.45 0.40
N ALA A 312 15.60 -30.50 -0.25
CA ALA A 312 16.15 -31.86 -0.07
C ALA A 312 17.68 -31.90 -0.25
N GLU A 313 18.22 -31.06 -1.14
CA GLU A 313 19.67 -30.84 -1.29
C GLU A 313 20.32 -30.26 -0.03
N PHE A 314 19.73 -29.24 0.59
CA PHE A 314 20.26 -28.66 1.83
C PHE A 314 20.18 -29.64 3.00
N VAL A 315 19.08 -30.37 3.12
CA VAL A 315 18.90 -31.40 4.17
C VAL A 315 20.02 -32.43 4.07
N VAL A 316 20.31 -32.92 2.86
CA VAL A 316 21.44 -33.83 2.63
C VAL A 316 22.78 -33.16 2.94
N LEU A 317 23.01 -31.91 2.55
CA LEU A 317 24.24 -31.17 2.89
C LEU A 317 24.44 -31.02 4.41
N ALA A 318 23.38 -30.81 5.17
CA ALA A 318 23.45 -30.75 6.63
C ALA A 318 23.77 -32.13 7.23
N LEU A 319 23.12 -33.19 6.73
CA LEU A 319 23.37 -34.57 7.16
C LEU A 319 24.79 -35.06 6.83
N MET A 320 25.46 -34.51 5.81
CA MET A 320 26.84 -34.87 5.48
C MET A 320 27.83 -34.60 6.61
N PHE A 321 27.54 -33.66 7.52
CA PHE A 321 28.46 -33.33 8.62
C PHE A 321 28.30 -34.24 9.85
N SER A 322 27.13 -34.81 10.05
CA SER A 322 26.83 -35.71 11.19
C SER A 322 26.78 -37.18 10.81
N HIS A 323 26.50 -37.50 9.54
CA HIS A 323 26.21 -38.86 9.04
C HIS A 323 26.95 -39.17 7.74
N TRP A 324 28.14 -38.59 7.50
CA TRP A 324 28.96 -38.81 6.30
C TRP A 324 29.08 -40.29 5.92
N ASP A 325 29.52 -41.13 6.86
CA ASP A 325 29.78 -42.56 6.62
C ASP A 325 28.52 -43.36 6.26
N GLU A 326 27.33 -42.87 6.61
CA GLU A 326 26.05 -43.52 6.30
C GLU A 326 25.53 -43.16 4.90
N ILE A 327 25.79 -41.93 4.45
CA ILE A 327 25.14 -41.39 3.26
C ILE A 327 26.07 -41.21 2.05
N ALA A 328 27.40 -41.14 2.25
CA ALA A 328 28.36 -40.79 1.19
C ALA A 328 28.23 -41.65 -0.07
N ASP A 329 28.03 -42.96 0.10
CA ASP A 329 27.89 -43.92 -1.01
C ASP A 329 26.62 -43.70 -1.86
N TRP A 330 25.64 -42.97 -1.33
CA TRP A 330 24.37 -42.67 -2.01
C TRP A 330 24.37 -41.32 -2.72
N LEU A 331 25.45 -40.54 -2.62
CA LEU A 331 25.54 -39.19 -3.15
C LEU A 331 26.44 -39.11 -4.38
N SER A 332 26.02 -38.32 -5.35
CA SER A 332 26.84 -37.92 -6.50
C SER A 332 26.54 -36.47 -6.91
N GLU A 333 27.43 -35.88 -7.69
CA GLU A 333 27.28 -34.49 -8.15
C GLU A 333 25.95 -34.26 -8.91
N ALA A 334 25.50 -35.27 -9.66
CA ALA A 334 24.28 -35.23 -10.46
C ALA A 334 22.98 -35.04 -9.65
N LEU A 335 23.03 -35.29 -8.34
CA LEU A 335 21.85 -35.14 -7.47
C LEU A 335 21.49 -33.67 -7.28
N PHE A 336 22.48 -32.78 -7.28
CA PHE A 336 22.33 -31.37 -6.93
C PHE A 336 22.04 -30.51 -8.17
N LEU A 337 20.82 -30.00 -8.25
CA LEU A 337 20.37 -29.12 -9.32
C LEU A 337 20.85 -27.68 -9.11
N ASP A 338 20.83 -27.19 -7.86
CA ASP A 338 21.30 -25.85 -7.55
C ASP A 338 22.83 -25.83 -7.61
N ASP A 339 23.38 -24.88 -8.38
CA ASP A 339 24.83 -24.79 -8.60
C ASP A 339 25.62 -24.51 -7.32
N VAL A 340 25.07 -23.71 -6.40
CA VAL A 340 25.71 -23.39 -5.13
C VAL A 340 25.73 -24.63 -4.23
N ASN A 341 24.60 -25.36 -4.15
CA ASN A 341 24.54 -26.60 -3.38
C ASN A 341 25.45 -27.69 -3.96
N ARG A 342 25.56 -27.78 -5.29
CA ARG A 342 26.47 -28.72 -5.97
C ARG A 342 27.93 -28.43 -5.61
N ARG A 343 28.34 -27.16 -5.66
CA ARG A 343 29.68 -26.72 -5.22
C ARG A 343 29.91 -26.97 -3.73
N ALA A 344 28.90 -26.75 -2.89
CA ALA A 344 28.94 -27.07 -1.46
C ALA A 344 29.13 -28.57 -1.22
N TYR A 345 28.42 -29.43 -1.96
CA TYR A 345 28.60 -30.89 -1.92
C TYR A 345 30.03 -31.30 -2.30
N ILE A 346 30.58 -30.74 -3.39
CA ILE A 346 31.96 -31.06 -3.84
C ILE A 346 32.98 -30.70 -2.75
N ALA A 347 32.82 -29.52 -2.10
CA ALA A 347 33.69 -29.09 -1.02
C ALA A 347 33.57 -30.00 0.22
N ALA A 348 32.33 -30.32 0.64
CA ALA A 348 32.06 -31.21 1.76
C ALA A 348 32.56 -32.64 1.48
N GLY A 349 32.40 -33.15 0.26
CA GLY A 349 32.88 -34.47 -0.15
C GLY A 349 34.40 -34.57 -0.20
N SER A 350 35.08 -33.53 -0.70
CA SER A 350 36.56 -33.43 -0.66
C SER A 350 37.11 -33.34 0.77
N ALA A 351 36.28 -32.87 1.70
CA ALA A 351 36.56 -32.80 3.12
C ALA A 351 36.16 -34.08 3.88
N LEU A 352 35.54 -35.07 3.24
CA LEU A 352 34.99 -36.27 3.88
C LEU A 352 34.02 -35.93 5.04
N GLY A 353 33.18 -34.92 4.85
CA GLY A 353 32.24 -34.47 5.89
C GLY A 353 32.87 -33.67 7.03
N ASP A 354 34.16 -33.30 6.97
CA ASP A 354 34.75 -32.38 7.96
C ASP A 354 34.33 -30.93 7.67
N VAL A 355 33.60 -30.32 8.61
CA VAL A 355 33.08 -28.95 8.49
C VAL A 355 34.19 -27.93 8.26
N SER A 356 35.26 -27.98 9.06
CA SER A 356 36.32 -26.97 9.01
C SER A 356 37.03 -27.01 7.66
N LYS A 357 37.38 -28.21 7.19
CA LYS A 357 38.04 -28.41 5.90
C LYS A 357 37.11 -28.09 4.73
N ALA A 358 35.82 -28.41 4.83
CA ALA A 358 34.84 -28.06 3.79
C ALA A 358 34.71 -26.54 3.60
N LEU A 359 34.70 -25.78 4.70
CA LEU A 359 34.63 -24.31 4.68
C LEU A 359 35.89 -23.64 4.11
N GLU A 360 37.05 -24.31 4.19
CA GLU A 360 38.30 -23.85 3.57
C GLU A 360 38.33 -24.11 2.06
N LEU A 361 37.72 -25.22 1.60
CA LEU A 361 37.67 -25.61 0.20
C LEU A 361 36.56 -24.90 -0.60
N ALA A 362 35.52 -24.42 0.09
CA ALA A 362 34.37 -23.78 -0.54
C ALA A 362 34.65 -22.33 -0.98
N ASP A 363 34.11 -21.95 -2.13
CA ASP A 363 34.02 -20.54 -2.53
C ASP A 363 33.00 -19.77 -1.66
N PRO A 364 32.95 -18.41 -1.72
CA PRO A 364 32.13 -17.62 -0.81
C PRO A 364 30.63 -17.98 -0.77
N GLU A 365 30.03 -18.35 -1.91
CA GLU A 365 28.60 -18.66 -1.96
C GLU A 365 28.32 -20.06 -1.40
N ALA A 366 29.15 -21.04 -1.76
CA ALA A 366 29.05 -22.39 -1.23
C ALA A 366 29.35 -22.42 0.29
N ARG A 367 30.29 -21.58 0.74
CA ARG A 367 30.64 -21.43 2.15
C ARG A 367 29.45 -20.98 2.99
N GLU A 368 28.66 -20.01 2.53
CA GLU A 368 27.46 -19.56 3.25
C GLU A 368 26.42 -20.69 3.41
N VAL A 369 26.30 -21.57 2.42
CA VAL A 369 25.43 -22.76 2.51
C VAL A 369 25.96 -23.73 3.56
N LEU A 370 27.26 -24.04 3.53
CA LEU A 370 27.89 -24.96 4.47
C LEU A 370 27.87 -24.44 5.92
N GLU A 371 28.06 -23.14 6.14
CA GLU A 371 27.97 -22.53 7.48
C GLU A 371 26.57 -22.71 8.08
N ARG A 372 25.52 -22.57 7.27
CA ARG A 372 24.14 -22.84 7.70
C ARG A 372 23.89 -24.34 7.92
N ALA A 373 24.38 -25.18 7.01
CA ALA A 373 24.20 -26.63 7.09
C ALA A 373 24.90 -27.23 8.33
N ALA A 374 26.07 -26.71 8.71
CA ALA A 374 26.84 -27.18 9.87
C ALA A 374 26.15 -26.91 11.23
N VAL A 375 25.20 -25.97 11.28
CA VAL A 375 24.43 -25.64 12.49
C VAL A 375 22.96 -26.05 12.40
N ALA A 376 22.56 -26.69 11.30
CA ALA A 376 21.20 -27.15 11.10
C ALA A 376 20.96 -28.43 11.92
N ASP A 377 19.91 -28.41 12.74
CA ASP A 377 19.47 -29.58 13.50
C ASP A 377 18.41 -30.33 12.69
N VAL A 378 18.84 -31.42 12.03
CA VAL A 378 17.99 -32.20 11.11
C VAL A 378 17.59 -33.51 11.75
N GLU A 379 16.39 -33.56 12.34
CA GLU A 379 15.78 -34.80 12.81
C GLU A 379 15.17 -35.58 11.63
N SER A 380 15.97 -36.43 10.98
CA SER A 380 15.52 -37.27 9.85
C SER A 380 16.24 -38.62 9.81
N GLN A 381 15.84 -39.51 8.89
CA GLN A 381 16.55 -40.75 8.61
C GLN A 381 17.58 -40.49 7.50
N PRO A 382 18.91 -40.48 7.77
CA PRO A 382 19.89 -39.94 6.83
C PRO A 382 19.90 -40.64 5.46
N VAL A 383 19.94 -41.97 5.47
CA VAL A 383 19.90 -42.81 4.26
C VAL A 383 18.61 -42.57 3.47
N ARG A 384 17.48 -42.38 4.16
CA ARG A 384 16.19 -42.13 3.51
C ARG A 384 16.17 -40.79 2.79
N GLU A 385 16.77 -39.74 3.37
CA GLU A 385 16.86 -38.44 2.70
C GLU A 385 17.81 -38.46 1.49
N ALA A 386 18.91 -39.21 1.56
CA ALA A 386 19.77 -39.45 0.40
C ALA A 386 19.01 -40.15 -0.74
N TRP A 387 18.23 -41.20 -0.42
CA TRP A 387 17.38 -41.87 -1.42
C TRP A 387 16.26 -40.98 -1.96
N ASN A 388 15.67 -40.11 -1.13
CA ASN A 388 14.68 -39.14 -1.59
C ASN A 388 15.28 -38.17 -2.61
N LEU A 389 16.50 -37.68 -2.35
CA LEU A 389 17.22 -36.78 -3.25
C LEU A 389 17.60 -37.50 -4.56
N LEU A 390 18.09 -38.74 -4.49
CA LEU A 390 18.35 -39.60 -5.65
C LEU A 390 17.08 -39.80 -6.50
N ALA A 391 15.97 -40.16 -5.86
CA ALA A 391 14.69 -40.36 -6.54
C ALA A 391 14.22 -39.08 -7.26
N ALA A 392 14.42 -37.91 -6.64
CA ALA A 392 14.11 -36.63 -7.25
C ALA A 392 14.98 -36.35 -8.48
N ALA A 393 16.28 -36.65 -8.42
CA ALA A 393 17.20 -36.49 -9.54
C ALA A 393 16.86 -37.42 -10.71
N VAL A 394 16.54 -38.69 -10.45
CA VAL A 394 16.12 -39.65 -11.47
C VAL A 394 14.79 -39.23 -12.13
N ARG A 395 13.78 -38.82 -11.35
CA ARG A 395 12.50 -38.34 -11.90
C ARG A 395 12.68 -37.11 -12.79
N ARG A 396 13.58 -36.21 -12.41
CA ARG A 396 13.95 -35.04 -13.21
C ARG A 396 14.53 -35.47 -14.56
N GLU A 397 15.51 -36.36 -14.57
CA GLU A 397 16.12 -36.86 -15.81
C GLU A 397 15.11 -37.56 -16.73
N LEU A 398 14.26 -38.43 -16.16
CA LEU A 398 13.18 -39.10 -16.90
C LEU A 398 12.14 -38.14 -17.50
N THR A 399 11.97 -36.94 -16.93
CA THR A 399 11.01 -35.92 -17.40
C THR A 399 11.58 -35.09 -18.54
N HIS A 400 12.89 -34.84 -18.56
CA HIS A 400 13.54 -34.11 -19.65
C HIS A 400 13.51 -34.86 -21.00
N ARG A 401 13.20 -36.16 -21.00
CA ARG A 401 13.36 -37.05 -22.17
C ARG A 401 12.05 -37.61 -22.77
N VAL A 402 10.94 -36.87 -22.71
CA VAL A 402 9.64 -37.28 -23.28
C VAL A 402 9.65 -37.50 -24.82
N THR A 403 10.77 -37.25 -25.52
CA THR A 403 10.93 -37.37 -26.98
C THR A 403 12.01 -38.37 -27.43
N VAL A 404 12.29 -39.42 -26.67
CA VAL A 404 13.26 -40.45 -27.11
C VAL A 404 12.61 -41.46 -28.07
N SER A 405 13.18 -41.61 -29.27
CA SER A 405 12.71 -42.53 -30.33
C SER A 405 13.50 -43.86 -30.39
N ASP A 406 14.41 -44.09 -29.44
CA ASP A 406 15.26 -45.29 -29.35
C ASP A 406 14.61 -46.36 -28.45
N PRO A 407 14.26 -47.55 -28.99
CA PRO A 407 13.65 -48.64 -28.22
C PRO A 407 14.48 -49.12 -27.00
N GLU A 408 15.81 -49.11 -27.08
CA GLU A 408 16.67 -49.55 -25.96
C GLU A 408 16.61 -48.55 -24.79
N GLN A 409 16.64 -47.26 -25.09
CA GLN A 409 16.50 -46.22 -24.07
C GLN A 409 15.12 -46.22 -23.40
N ILE A 410 14.05 -46.50 -24.16
CA ILE A 410 12.70 -46.63 -23.60
C ILE A 410 12.65 -47.77 -22.57
N GLN A 411 13.32 -48.89 -22.85
CA GLN A 411 13.38 -50.02 -21.91
C GLN A 411 14.17 -49.66 -20.65
N ILE A 412 15.31 -48.99 -20.80
CA ILE A 412 16.15 -48.52 -19.69
C ILE A 412 15.38 -47.54 -18.79
N ASP A 413 14.68 -46.56 -19.37
CA ASP A 413 13.91 -45.56 -18.64
C ASP A 413 12.68 -46.19 -17.94
N ARG A 414 12.08 -47.20 -18.56
CA ARG A 414 11.01 -47.99 -17.92
C ARG A 414 11.52 -48.77 -16.71
N SER A 415 12.71 -49.37 -16.80
CA SER A 415 13.35 -50.04 -15.66
C SER A 415 13.61 -49.07 -14.51
N ALA A 416 14.12 -47.86 -14.78
CA ALA A 416 14.31 -46.83 -13.76
C ALA A 416 13.00 -46.42 -13.07
N ARG A 417 11.88 -46.32 -13.82
CA ARG A 417 10.56 -46.05 -13.24
C ARG A 417 10.10 -47.15 -12.28
N ILE A 418 10.36 -48.42 -12.60
CA ILE A 418 10.04 -49.55 -11.72
C ILE A 418 10.91 -49.51 -10.46
N LEU A 419 12.21 -49.22 -10.60
CA LEU A 419 13.12 -49.11 -9.45
C LEU A 419 12.70 -47.97 -8.51
N LEU A 420 12.20 -46.85 -9.03
CA LEU A 420 11.66 -45.75 -8.22
C LEU A 420 10.48 -46.18 -7.33
N GLU A 421 9.63 -47.10 -7.79
CA GLU A 421 8.52 -47.66 -6.99
C GLU A 421 9.05 -48.62 -5.91
N GLN A 422 10.19 -49.25 -6.14
CA GLN A 422 10.81 -50.19 -5.21
C GLN A 422 11.58 -49.51 -4.05
N LEU A 423 11.90 -48.22 -4.17
CA LEU A 423 12.52 -47.43 -3.08
C LEU A 423 11.65 -47.33 -1.82
N ASP A 424 10.34 -47.53 -1.93
CA ASP A 424 9.41 -47.49 -0.78
C ASP A 424 9.20 -48.89 -0.15
N VAL A 425 9.79 -49.94 -0.72
CA VAL A 425 9.65 -51.32 -0.26
C VAL A 425 10.86 -51.72 0.58
N GLN A 426 10.66 -51.94 1.89
CA GLN A 426 11.73 -52.14 2.88
C GLN A 426 12.83 -53.14 2.46
N ASN A 427 12.47 -54.28 1.84
CA ASN A 427 13.44 -55.32 1.49
C ASN A 427 14.11 -55.13 0.12
N MET A 428 13.72 -54.10 -0.65
CA MET A 428 14.22 -53.85 -2.00
C MET A 428 14.83 -52.45 -2.18
N ALA A 429 14.63 -51.56 -1.21
CA ALA A 429 14.99 -50.14 -1.34
C ALA A 429 16.48 -49.90 -1.58
N GLU A 430 17.36 -50.61 -0.86
CA GLU A 430 18.82 -50.46 -1.00
C GLU A 430 19.30 -50.87 -2.40
N SER A 431 18.94 -52.09 -2.84
CA SER A 431 19.29 -52.57 -4.18
C SER A 431 18.68 -51.72 -5.29
N ALA A 432 17.49 -51.15 -5.07
CA ALA A 432 16.88 -50.22 -6.01
C ALA A 432 17.66 -48.90 -6.07
N ALA A 433 18.10 -48.36 -4.92
CA ALA A 433 18.91 -47.15 -4.85
C ALA A 433 20.27 -47.31 -5.54
N GLU A 434 20.95 -48.45 -5.35
CA GLU A 434 22.23 -48.75 -6.03
C GLU A 434 22.08 -48.71 -7.56
N GLN A 435 21.06 -49.39 -8.07
CA GLN A 435 20.78 -49.45 -9.51
C GLN A 435 20.38 -48.08 -10.06
N LEU A 436 19.61 -47.29 -9.31
CA LEU A 436 19.22 -45.94 -9.70
C LEU A 436 20.40 -44.97 -9.71
N LEU A 437 21.31 -45.06 -8.74
CA LEU A 437 22.51 -44.23 -8.69
C LEU A 437 23.46 -44.57 -9.85
N SER A 438 23.66 -45.86 -10.12
CA SER A 438 24.42 -46.31 -11.29
C SER A 438 23.77 -45.82 -12.60
N TRP A 439 22.44 -45.92 -12.70
CA TRP A 439 21.69 -45.43 -13.85
C TRP A 439 21.91 -43.93 -14.05
N LEU A 440 21.81 -43.13 -12.99
CA LEU A 440 21.97 -41.68 -13.05
C LEU A 440 23.39 -41.27 -13.48
N ASN A 441 24.42 -41.91 -12.89
CA ASN A 441 25.82 -41.58 -13.17
C ASN A 441 26.22 -41.91 -14.62
N ILE A 442 25.76 -43.04 -15.17
CA ILE A 442 26.00 -43.38 -16.59
C ILE A 442 25.38 -42.32 -17.50
N ARG A 443 24.17 -41.87 -17.18
CA ARG A 443 23.39 -40.94 -18.02
C ARG A 443 23.93 -39.51 -17.98
N VAL A 444 24.42 -39.05 -16.84
CA VAL A 444 25.05 -37.73 -16.73
C VAL A 444 26.39 -37.71 -17.48
N GLY A 445 27.15 -38.82 -17.47
CA GLY A 445 28.38 -38.96 -18.25
C GLY A 445 28.20 -39.01 -19.78
N GLU A 446 26.98 -39.21 -20.30
CA GLU A 446 26.68 -39.09 -21.73
C GLU A 446 26.48 -37.62 -22.19
N HIS A 447 26.42 -36.66 -21.25
CA HIS A 447 26.14 -35.24 -21.50
C HIS A 447 27.36 -34.31 -21.41
N GLU A 448 28.48 -34.78 -20.86
CA GLU A 448 29.80 -34.09 -20.87
C GLU A 448 30.62 -34.48 -22.10
#